data_AF-A0A2T5U2L8-F1
#
_entry.id   AF-A0A2T5U2L8-F1
#
_cell.length_a   1.000
_cell.length_b   1.000
_cell.length_c   1.000
_cell.angle_alpha   90.00
_cell.angle_beta   90.00
_cell.angle_gamma   90.00
#
_symmetry.space_group_name_H-M   'P 1'
#
loop_
_entity.id
_entity.type
_entity.pdbx_description
1 polymer ?
#
loop_
_entity_poly.entity_id
_entity_poly.type
_entity_poly.pdbx_seq_one_letter_code
_entity_poly.pdbx_strand_id
1 'polypeptide(L)' 'MRFVQIEILPQGKALVDIDKLTHAVPEGDGSRLFLGAQHIDVPHSLAELENVLAGRERNDDGANSTAGFGVR' A
#
# COMPACT_ATOMS: atom_id res chain seq x y z
N MET A 1 8.32 -6.82 12.20
CA MET A 1 7.86 -7.58 11.03
C MET A 1 6.35 -7.50 11.00
N ARG A 2 5.84 -6.54 10.22
CA ARG A 2 4.41 -6.31 10.00
C ARG A 2 4.10 -6.69 8.56
N PHE A 3 3.20 -7.63 8.37
CA PHE A 3 2.81 -8.09 7.04
C PHE A 3 1.37 -7.69 6.74
N VAL A 4 1.10 -7.34 5.49
CA VAL A 4 -0.24 -7.11 4.98
C VAL A 4 -0.46 -7.96 3.73
N GLN A 5 -1.63 -8.59 3.64
CA GLN A 5 -2.06 -9.23 2.41
C GLN A 5 -2.75 -8.18 1.53
N ILE A 6 -2.26 -7.99 0.31
CA ILE A 6 -2.76 -6.97 -0.61
C ILE A 6 -3.04 -7.57 -1.99
N GLU A 7 -3.98 -6.97 -2.72
CA GLU A 7 -4.27 -7.35 -4.10
C GLU A 7 -3.16 -6.85 -5.04
N ILE A 8 -2.84 -7.62 -6.08
CA ILE A 8 -1.80 -7.28 -7.06
C ILE A 8 -2.32 -7.41 -8.50
N LEU A 9 -1.72 -6.66 -9.42
CA LEU A 9 -1.99 -6.75 -10.86
C LEU A 9 -1.06 -7.79 -11.53
N PRO A 10 -1.49 -8.46 -12.63
CA PRO A 10 -2.80 -8.34 -13.29
C PRO A 10 -3.96 -9.00 -12.54
N GLN A 11 -3.72 -9.97 -11.65
CA GLN A 11 -4.68 -10.48 -10.66
C GLN A 11 -3.97 -11.43 -9.68
N GLY A 12 -4.10 -11.16 -8.38
CA GLY A 12 -3.52 -12.03 -7.34
C GLY A 12 -3.56 -11.40 -5.96
N LYS A 13 -2.98 -12.10 -4.98
CA LYS A 13 -2.71 -11.56 -3.64
C LYS A 13 -1.25 -11.78 -3.30
N ALA A 14 -0.60 -10.76 -2.76
CA ALA A 14 0.76 -10.86 -2.24
C ALA A 14 0.76 -10.59 -0.73
N LEU A 15 1.68 -11.25 -0.02
CA LEU A 15 2.01 -10.91 1.36
C LEU A 15 3.18 -9.94 1.35
N VAL A 16 2.95 -8.70 1.78
CA VAL A 16 3.91 -7.59 1.74
C VAL A 16 4.44 -7.33 3.13
N ASP A 17 5.76 -7.35 3.30
CA ASP A 17 6.42 -6.88 4.53
C ASP A 17 6.46 -5.35 4.52
N ILE A 18 5.66 -4.75 5.38
CA ILE A 18 5.53 -3.29 5.51
C ILE A 18 6.84 -2.69 5.97
N ASP A 19 7.63 -3.42 6.76
CA ASP A 19 8.93 -2.94 7.24
C ASP A 19 9.99 -2.92 6.11
N LYS A 20 9.70 -3.50 4.94
CA LYS A 20 10.54 -3.44 3.72
C LYS A 20 10.02 -2.45 2.68
N LEU A 21 8.82 -1.91 2.86
CA LEU A 21 8.26 -0.92 1.95
C LEU A 21 9.02 0.39 2.09
N THR A 22 9.55 0.88 0.98
CA THR A 22 10.36 2.11 0.95
C THR A 22 9.55 3.31 0.51
N HIS A 23 8.77 3.16 -0.57
CA HIS A 23 7.87 4.17 -1.10
C HIS A 23 6.83 3.52 -2.03
N ALA A 24 5.79 4.28 -2.35
CA ALA A 24 4.78 3.93 -3.33
C ALA A 24 4.61 5.10 -4.31
N VAL A 25 4.36 4.79 -5.58
CA VAL A 25 4.09 5.80 -6.62
C VAL A 25 2.80 5.45 -7.35
N PRO A 26 2.02 6.44 -7.83
CA PRO A 26 0.83 6.16 -8.63
C PRO A 26 1.26 5.66 -10.02
N GLU A 27 0.62 4.60 -10.51
CA GLU A 27 0.90 4.03 -11.83
C GLU A 27 -0.40 3.58 -12.51
N GLY A 28 -0.80 4.29 -13.57
CA GLY A 28 -2.09 4.07 -14.23
C GLY A 28 -3.27 4.28 -13.27
N ASP A 29 -4.18 3.31 -13.23
CA ASP A 29 -5.32 3.28 -12.30
C ASP A 29 -4.97 2.71 -10.90
N GLY A 30 -3.70 2.36 -10.67
CA GLY A 30 -3.23 1.75 -9.42
C GLY A 30 -1.99 2.44 -8.87
N SER A 31 -1.20 1.68 -8.13
CA SER A 31 0.08 2.14 -7.58
C SER A 31 1.14 1.06 -7.70
N ARG A 32 2.39 1.47 -7.72
CA ARG A 32 3.55 0.59 -7.63
C ARG A 32 4.20 0.74 -6.25
N LEU A 33 4.31 -0.38 -5.54
CA LEU A 33 4.97 -0.47 -4.24
C LEU A 33 6.43 -0.88 -4.42
N PHE A 34 7.37 -0.19 -3.78
CA PHE A 34 8.79 -0.50 -3.84
C PHE A 34 9.30 -1.12 -2.54
N LEU A 35 9.79 -2.36 -2.64
CA LEU A 35 10.36 -3.14 -1.54
C LEU A 35 11.85 -3.36 -1.77
N GLY A 36 12.68 -2.44 -1.28
CA GLY A 36 14.11 -2.41 -1.59
C GLY A 36 14.35 -2.29 -3.10
N ALA A 37 14.93 -3.34 -3.71
CA ALA A 37 15.19 -3.39 -5.15
C ALA A 37 14.05 -4.04 -5.97
N GLN A 38 12.97 -4.48 -5.32
CA GLN A 38 11.81 -5.09 -5.97
C GLN A 38 10.64 -4.11 -6.01
N HIS A 39 9.69 -4.34 -6.91
CA HIS A 39 8.43 -3.63 -6.94
C HIS A 39 7.25 -4.56 -7.24
N ILE A 40 6.07 -4.14 -6.81
CA ILE A 40 4.80 -4.85 -7.03
C ILE A 40 3.73 -3.83 -7.44
N ASP A 41 3.02 -4.13 -8.51
CA ASP A 41 1.89 -3.30 -8.97
C ASP A 41 0.59 -3.74 -8.28
N VAL A 42 -0.15 -2.78 -7.74
CA VAL A 42 -1.37 -3.00 -6.96
C VAL A 42 -2.53 -2.17 -7.50
N PRO A 43 -3.77 -2.69 -7.50
CA PRO A 43 -4.96 -2.00 -8.00
C PRO A 43 -5.53 -1.02 -6.96
N HIS A 44 -4.66 -0.33 -6.23
CA HIS A 44 -5.04 0.60 -5.17
C HIS A 44 -4.40 1.95 -5.46
N SER A 45 -5.17 3.02 -5.28
CA SER A 45 -4.66 4.38 -5.26
C SER A 45 -3.79 4.62 -4.02
N LEU A 46 -2.97 5.68 -4.04
CA LEU A 46 -2.14 6.04 -2.88
C LEU A 46 -2.98 6.33 -1.63
N ALA A 47 -4.16 6.94 -1.78
CA ALA A 47 -5.05 7.23 -0.66
C ALA A 47 -5.58 5.95 0.00
N GLU A 48 -5.99 4.96 -0.81
CA GLU A 48 -6.44 3.66 -0.32
C GLU A 48 -5.29 2.87 0.34
N LEU A 49 -4.06 3.01 -0.18
CA LEU A 49 -2.89 2.35 0.34
C LEU A 49 -2.57 2.74 1.78
N GLU A 50 -2.81 3.98 2.19
CA GLU A 50 -2.60 4.38 3.58
C GLU A 50 -3.40 3.53 4.57
N ASN A 51 -4.64 3.23 4.21
CA ASN A 51 -5.54 2.44 5.02
C ASN A 51 -5.15 0.97 4.98
N VAL A 52 -4.94 0.42 3.79
CA VAL A 52 -4.56 -0.98 3.60
C VAL A 52 -3.24 -1.30 4.31
N LEU A 53 -2.22 -0.46 4.15
CA LEU A 53 -0.91 -0.64 4.81
C LEU A 53 -0.98 -0.41 6.33
N ALA A 54 -1.96 0.35 6.81
CA ALA A 54 -2.24 0.44 8.25
C ALA A 54 -3.03 -0.76 8.80
N GLY A 55 -3.39 -1.74 7.94
CA GLY A 55 -4.24 -2.86 8.31
C GLY A 55 -5.70 -2.47 8.57
N ARG A 56 -6.12 -1.30 8.07
CA ARG A 56 -7.49 -0.77 8.18
C ARG A 56 -8.30 -1.10 6.93
N GLU A 57 -9.61 -0.94 7.02
CA GLU A 57 -10.49 -1.08 5.85
C GLU A 57 -10.14 -0.03 4.80
N ARG A 58 -10.17 -0.40 3.52
CA ARG A 58 -9.76 0.45 2.38
C ARG A 58 -10.39 1.86 2.43
N ASN A 59 -11.66 1.94 2.81
CA ASN A 59 -12.44 3.17 2.83
C ASN A 59 -12.54 3.82 4.23
N ASP A 60 -11.68 3.43 5.17
CA ASP A 60 -11.66 4.02 6.51
C ASP A 60 -11.21 5.49 6.46
N ASP A 61 -12.01 6.41 7.02
CA ASP A 61 -11.76 7.87 7.01
C ASP A 61 -10.58 8.32 7.91
N GLY A 62 -9.63 7.43 8.21
CA GLY A 62 -8.29 7.87 8.58
C GLY A 62 -8.14 8.49 9.97
N ALA A 63 -9.08 8.28 10.91
CA ALA A 63 -9.13 9.01 12.19
C ALA A 63 -7.84 8.88 13.07
N ASN A 64 -6.97 7.92 12.79
CA ASN A 64 -5.62 7.81 13.38
C ASN A 64 -4.60 7.28 12.35
N SER A 65 -4.30 8.06 11.31
CA SER A 65 -3.30 7.67 10.30
C SER A 65 -1.88 7.57 10.87
N THR A 66 -1.36 6.35 10.90
CA THR A 66 0.00 6.00 11.36
C THR A 66 0.96 5.66 10.21
N ALA A 67 0.47 5.64 8.97
CA ALA A 67 1.25 5.27 7.77
C ALA A 67 2.10 6.42 7.20
N GLY A 68 1.94 7.65 7.69
CA GLY A 68 2.89 8.75 7.42
C GLY A 68 2.82 9.38 6.02
N PHE A 69 1.79 9.11 5.22
CA PHE A 69 1.60 9.70 3.89
C PHE A 69 0.67 10.93 3.88
N GLY A 70 0.16 11.33 5.06
CA GLY A 70 -0.66 12.52 5.24
C GLY A 70 0.05 13.78 4.73
N VAL A 71 -0.48 14.31 3.63
CA VAL A 71 -0.12 15.59 3.01
C VAL A 71 -0.20 16.70 4.06
N ARG A 72 0.89 17.46 4.20
CA ARG A 72 0.86 18.81 4.77
C ARG A 72 0.50 19.81 3.68
#